data_AF-A0A534VYH6-F1
#
_entry.id   AF-A0A534VYH6-F1
#
_cell.length_a   1.000
_cell.length_b   1.000
_cell.length_c   1.000
_cell.angle_alpha   90.00
_cell.angle_beta   90.00
_cell.angle_gamma   90.00
#
_symmetry.space_group_name_H-M   'P 1'
#
loop_
_entity.id
_entity.type
_entity.pdbx_description
1 polymer ?
#
loop_
_entity_poly.entity_id
_entity_poly.type
_entity_poly.pdbx_seq_one_letter_code
_entity_poly.pdbx_strand_id
1 'polypeptide(L)'
;MTAPVAVDVVRLRPGGDPLPLPRYMTPDAAGMDLRADLEAEIVLAPSERRLVPTGLAVAIPPGFEGQVRARSGLAARDGLTVLNAPGTIDADYRGEVQVLLANLGREPVRVQRGDRIAQLVIAPVARATWREVATLPASARGEGGFGSTGKGGSGQSGERLRHEPRGGLGGPSEKRSRRSRRASHGAPRDL
;
A
#
# COMPACT_ATOMS: atom_id res chain seq x y z
N MET A 1 -20.10 11.87 -11.54
CA MET A 1 -18.79 11.24 -11.75
C MET A 1 -17.88 12.25 -12.46
N THR A 2 -16.57 12.22 -12.21
CA THR A 2 -15.60 12.98 -13.00
C THR A 2 -15.63 12.55 -14.46
N ALA A 3 -15.05 13.34 -15.37
CA ALA A 3 -14.91 12.94 -16.77
C ALA A 3 -14.25 11.53 -16.88
N PRO A 4 -14.68 10.68 -17.83
CA PRO A 4 -14.07 9.38 -18.04
C PRO A 4 -12.56 9.49 -18.30
N VAL A 5 -11.79 8.58 -17.70
CA VAL A 5 -10.35 8.47 -17.90
C VAL A 5 -10.08 7.29 -18.82
N ALA A 6 -9.39 7.53 -19.94
CA ALA A 6 -8.95 6.47 -20.83
C ALA A 6 -7.71 5.76 -20.24
N VAL A 7 -7.70 4.43 -20.28
CA VAL A 7 -6.58 3.58 -19.84
C VAL A 7 -6.29 2.61 -20.97
N ASP A 8 -5.07 2.64 -21.50
CA ASP A 8 -4.66 1.66 -22.51
C ASP A 8 -4.46 0.30 -21.85
N VAL A 9 -4.84 -0.77 -22.55
CA VAL A 9 -4.79 -2.14 -22.03
C VAL A 9 -4.30 -3.11 -23.09
N VAL A 10 -3.40 -4.01 -22.68
CA VAL A 10 -2.88 -5.11 -23.51
C VAL A 10 -3.26 -6.43 -22.86
N ARG A 11 -3.69 -7.39 -23.68
CA ARG A 11 -3.93 -8.78 -23.27
C ARG A 11 -2.64 -9.57 -23.47
N LEU A 12 -2.19 -10.25 -22.42
CA LEU A 12 -0.88 -10.89 -22.39
C LEU A 12 -0.92 -12.38 -22.77
N ARG A 13 -2.06 -13.07 -22.60
CA ARG A 13 -2.16 -14.49 -22.94
C ARG A 13 -2.19 -14.70 -24.47
N PRO A 14 -1.21 -15.39 -25.06
CA PRO A 14 -1.24 -15.73 -26.48
C PRO A 14 -2.17 -16.94 -26.75
N GLY A 15 -2.87 -16.93 -27.88
CA GLY A 15 -3.54 -18.12 -28.45
C GLY A 15 -4.75 -18.70 -27.70
N GLY A 16 -5.16 -18.11 -26.57
CA GLY A 16 -6.37 -18.51 -25.84
C GLY A 16 -7.55 -17.57 -26.09
N ASP A 17 -8.77 -18.05 -25.83
CA ASP A 17 -9.96 -17.20 -25.86
C ASP A 17 -9.81 -16.03 -24.87
N PRO A 18 -9.97 -14.77 -25.32
CA PRO A 18 -9.77 -13.62 -24.46
C PRO A 18 -10.91 -13.50 -23.45
N LEU A 19 -10.58 -13.37 -22.16
CA LEU A 19 -11.57 -12.99 -21.15
C LEU A 19 -12.14 -11.60 -21.45
N PRO A 20 -13.40 -11.28 -21.08
CA PRO A 20 -13.89 -9.91 -21.20
C PRO A 20 -12.97 -8.91 -20.50
N LEU A 21 -12.77 -7.72 -21.09
CA LEU A 21 -12.10 -6.63 -20.38
C LEU A 21 -12.87 -6.28 -19.09
N PRO A 22 -12.19 -5.80 -18.05
CA PRO A 22 -12.85 -5.26 -16.86
C PRO A 22 -13.86 -4.18 -17.26
N ARG A 23 -15.04 -4.21 -16.65
CA ARG A 23 -16.11 -3.23 -16.89
C ARG A 23 -16.82 -2.88 -15.60
N TYR A 24 -17.41 -1.70 -15.57
CA TYR A 24 -18.32 -1.30 -14.50
C TYR A 24 -19.61 -2.12 -14.59
N MET A 25 -20.00 -2.75 -13.48
CA MET A 25 -21.15 -3.66 -13.46
C MET A 25 -22.49 -2.92 -13.27
N THR A 26 -22.44 -1.67 -12.81
CA THR A 26 -23.59 -0.76 -12.69
C THR A 26 -23.14 0.66 -13.07
N PRO A 27 -24.08 1.59 -13.37
CA PRO A 27 -23.73 2.96 -13.77
C PRO A 27 -22.85 3.69 -12.75
N ASP A 28 -23.08 3.47 -11.45
CA ASP A 28 -22.36 4.16 -10.36
C ASP A 28 -21.30 3.30 -9.68
N ALA A 29 -20.89 2.19 -10.29
CA ALA A 29 -19.84 1.34 -9.75
C ALA A 29 -18.51 2.10 -9.74
N ALA A 30 -17.82 2.11 -8.60
CA ALA A 30 -16.50 2.76 -8.48
C ALA A 30 -15.37 1.95 -9.14
N GLY A 31 -15.52 0.63 -9.24
CA GLY A 31 -14.48 -0.29 -9.71
C GLY A 31 -14.97 -1.27 -10.77
N MET A 32 -14.01 -1.79 -11.54
CA MET A 32 -14.21 -2.80 -12.58
C MET A 32 -13.72 -4.17 -12.09
N ASP A 33 -14.53 -5.22 -12.25
CA ASP A 33 -14.14 -6.56 -11.81
C ASP A 33 -12.94 -7.09 -12.61
N LEU A 34 -11.86 -7.47 -11.91
CA LEU A 34 -10.70 -8.17 -12.46
C LEU A 34 -10.93 -9.68 -12.42
N ARG A 35 -10.55 -10.37 -13.49
CA ARG A 35 -10.73 -11.82 -13.61
C ARG A 35 -9.42 -12.58 -13.50
N ALA A 36 -9.48 -13.80 -12.96
CA ALA A 36 -8.35 -14.71 -12.92
C ALA A 36 -8.03 -15.27 -14.33
N ASP A 37 -6.83 -15.03 -14.82
CA ASP A 37 -6.34 -15.57 -16.09
C ASP A 37 -5.38 -16.73 -15.80
N LEU A 38 -5.92 -17.86 -15.33
CA LEU A 38 -5.16 -19.05 -14.95
C LEU A 38 -5.04 -20.08 -16.09
N GLU A 39 -3.96 -20.85 -16.11
CA GLU A 39 -3.82 -22.04 -16.97
C GLU A 39 -4.56 -23.25 -16.38
N ALA A 40 -4.43 -23.44 -15.07
CA ALA A 40 -5.12 -24.46 -14.29
C ALA A 40 -5.77 -23.84 -13.05
N GLU A 41 -6.84 -24.47 -12.58
CA GLU A 41 -7.45 -24.16 -11.28
C GLU A 41 -6.41 -24.15 -10.15
N ILE A 42 -6.57 -23.22 -9.22
CA ILE A 42 -5.83 -23.22 -7.95
C ILE A 42 -6.80 -23.33 -6.78
N VAL A 43 -6.31 -23.89 -5.67
CA VAL A 43 -7.04 -23.92 -4.40
C VAL A 43 -6.16 -23.22 -3.36
N LEU A 44 -6.73 -22.23 -2.67
CA LEU A 44 -6.11 -21.58 -1.52
C LEU A 44 -6.65 -22.21 -0.24
N ALA A 45 -5.81 -22.96 0.47
CA ALA A 45 -6.11 -23.41 1.82
C ALA A 45 -6.23 -22.22 2.80
N PRO A 46 -6.85 -22.40 3.98
CA PRO A 46 -6.85 -21.38 5.03
C PRO A 46 -5.44 -20.86 5.32
N SER A 47 -5.29 -19.54 5.48
CA SER A 47 -4.01 -18.82 5.66
C SER A 47 -3.06 -18.84 4.47
N GLU A 48 -3.44 -19.44 3.34
CA GLU A 48 -2.63 -19.45 2.13
C GLU A 48 -2.78 -18.15 1.34
N ARG A 49 -1.73 -17.80 0.59
CA ARG A 49 -1.72 -16.70 -0.38
C ARG A 49 -1.17 -17.15 -1.73
N ARG A 50 -1.70 -16.56 -2.79
CA ARG A 50 -1.24 -16.76 -4.17
C ARG A 50 -1.33 -15.46 -4.96
N LEU A 51 -0.31 -15.23 -5.78
CA LEU A 51 -0.34 -14.18 -6.78
C LEU A 51 -1.05 -14.73 -8.02
N VAL A 52 -2.19 -14.13 -8.37
CA VAL A 52 -3.07 -14.61 -9.44
C VAL A 52 -3.00 -13.66 -10.65
N PRO A 53 -2.57 -14.14 -11.82
CA PRO A 53 -2.52 -13.35 -13.04
C PRO A 53 -3.91 -12.90 -13.50
N THR A 54 -4.00 -11.72 -14.13
CA THR A 54 -5.23 -11.24 -14.78
C THR A 54 -5.16 -11.29 -16.30
N GLY A 55 -3.98 -11.57 -16.87
CA GLY A 55 -3.73 -11.57 -18.30
C GLY A 55 -3.74 -10.17 -18.91
N LEU A 56 -3.66 -9.11 -18.09
CA LEU A 56 -3.75 -7.72 -18.52
C LEU A 56 -2.51 -6.94 -18.09
N ALA A 57 -1.92 -6.19 -19.03
CA ALA A 57 -1.06 -5.05 -18.72
C ALA A 57 -1.82 -3.76 -19.01
N VAL A 58 -1.61 -2.72 -18.22
CA VAL A 58 -2.32 -1.43 -18.35
C VAL A 58 -1.35 -0.27 -18.38
N ALA A 59 -1.74 0.82 -19.05
CA ALA A 59 -1.05 2.11 -18.97
C ALA A 59 -1.97 3.13 -18.31
N ILE A 60 -1.84 3.29 -16.99
CA ILE A 60 -2.60 4.28 -16.23
C ILE A 60 -2.00 5.67 -16.51
N PRO A 61 -2.82 6.69 -16.82
CA PRO A 61 -2.31 8.01 -17.12
C PRO A 61 -1.67 8.68 -15.87
N PRO A 62 -0.62 9.50 -16.05
CA PRO A 62 -0.05 10.29 -14.96
C PRO A 62 -1.11 11.12 -14.21
N GLY A 63 -0.95 11.23 -12.89
CA GLY A 63 -1.94 11.86 -12.01
C GLY A 63 -3.01 10.89 -11.48
N PHE A 64 -2.97 9.63 -11.90
CA PHE A 64 -3.83 8.56 -11.41
C PHE A 64 -3.01 7.35 -10.95
N GLU A 65 -3.62 6.56 -10.08
CA GLU A 65 -3.17 5.22 -9.71
C GLU A 65 -4.31 4.21 -9.94
N GLY A 66 -3.93 2.95 -10.06
CA GLY A 66 -4.86 1.83 -10.06
C GLY A 66 -4.90 1.19 -8.67
N GLN A 67 -6.08 1.02 -8.11
CA GLN A 67 -6.27 0.41 -6.81
C GLN A 67 -6.98 -0.94 -6.95
N VAL A 68 -6.24 -2.01 -6.71
CA VAL A 68 -6.77 -3.38 -6.64
C VAL A 68 -7.37 -3.61 -5.25
N ARG A 69 -8.68 -3.78 -5.19
CA ARG A 69 -9.45 -3.94 -3.96
C ARG A 69 -10.14 -5.30 -3.91
N ALA A 70 -10.37 -5.81 -2.71
CA ALA A 70 -11.15 -7.02 -2.51
C ALA A 70 -12.61 -6.81 -2.95
N ARG A 71 -13.28 -7.88 -3.39
CA ARG A 71 -14.72 -7.90 -3.64
C ARG A 71 -15.43 -8.27 -2.35
N SER A 72 -16.34 -7.43 -1.87
CA SER A 72 -17.01 -7.60 -0.57
C SER A 72 -17.70 -8.96 -0.43
N GLY A 73 -18.32 -9.46 -1.49
CA GLY A 73 -18.97 -10.77 -1.48
C GLY A 73 -18.02 -11.94 -1.24
N LEU A 74 -16.81 -11.92 -1.81
CA LEU A 74 -15.80 -12.96 -1.59
C LEU A 74 -15.21 -12.86 -0.19
N ALA A 75 -14.97 -11.64 0.29
CA ALA A 75 -14.46 -11.40 1.64
C ALA A 75 -15.45 -11.86 2.71
N ALA A 76 -16.74 -11.55 2.56
CA ALA A 76 -17.76 -11.87 3.55
C ALA A 76 -18.16 -13.35 3.57
N ARG A 77 -18.26 -14.00 2.39
CA ARG A 77 -18.67 -15.41 2.31
C ARG A 77 -17.52 -16.38 2.54
N ASP A 78 -16.38 -16.11 1.91
CA ASP A 78 -15.31 -17.10 1.75
C ASP A 78 -14.05 -16.70 2.54
N GLY A 79 -14.02 -15.50 3.13
CA GLY A 79 -12.81 -14.95 3.76
C GLY A 79 -11.69 -14.63 2.77
N LEU A 80 -11.98 -14.62 1.46
CA LEU A 80 -11.00 -14.35 0.42
C LEU A 80 -10.81 -12.84 0.25
N THR A 81 -9.57 -12.37 0.40
CA THR A 81 -9.21 -10.96 0.28
C THR A 81 -8.01 -10.74 -0.62
N VAL A 82 -7.71 -9.47 -0.90
CA VAL A 82 -6.45 -9.04 -1.51
C VAL A 82 -5.52 -8.64 -0.37
N LEU A 83 -4.40 -9.35 -0.20
CA LEU A 83 -3.53 -9.23 0.97
C LEU A 83 -2.92 -7.83 1.13
N ASN A 84 -2.55 -7.20 0.02
CA ASN A 84 -2.01 -5.85 -0.02
C ASN A 84 -3.08 -4.78 -0.29
N ALA A 85 -4.36 -5.04 0.02
CA ALA A 85 -5.44 -4.11 -0.30
C ALA A 85 -5.32 -2.75 0.42
N PRO A 86 -5.56 -1.63 -0.27
CA PRO A 86 -5.63 -1.52 -1.73
C PRO A 86 -4.24 -1.75 -2.37
N GLY A 87 -4.15 -2.69 -3.31
CA GLY A 87 -2.93 -2.91 -4.08
C GLY A 87 -2.73 -1.76 -5.07
N THR A 88 -1.56 -1.13 -5.06
CA THR A 88 -1.26 0.04 -5.89
C THR A 88 -0.64 -0.39 -7.22
N ILE A 89 -1.20 0.11 -8.32
CA ILE A 89 -0.64 0.01 -9.67
C ILE A 89 -0.22 1.42 -10.10
N ASP A 90 1.09 1.63 -10.18
CA ASP A 90 1.68 2.91 -10.56
C ASP A 90 1.45 3.24 -12.04
N ALA A 91 1.42 4.53 -12.37
CA ALA A 91 1.19 5.02 -13.73
C ALA A 91 2.29 4.61 -14.74
N ASP A 92 3.50 4.32 -14.27
CA ASP A 92 4.63 3.87 -15.06
C ASP A 92 4.77 2.34 -15.13
N TYR A 93 3.91 1.59 -14.43
CA TYR A 93 3.90 0.13 -14.48
C TYR A 93 3.37 -0.38 -15.83
N ARG A 94 4.07 -1.33 -16.45
CA ARG A 94 3.68 -1.98 -17.73
C ARG A 94 3.72 -3.50 -17.68
N GLY A 95 3.98 -4.07 -16.50
CA GLY A 95 3.89 -5.51 -16.31
C GLY A 95 2.44 -5.99 -16.23
N GLU A 96 2.28 -7.28 -15.98
CA GLU A 96 0.97 -7.86 -15.74
C GLU A 96 0.37 -7.39 -14.42
N VAL A 97 -0.88 -6.93 -14.44
CA VAL A 97 -1.66 -6.72 -13.22
C VAL A 97 -1.95 -8.08 -12.61
N GLN A 98 -1.39 -8.33 -11.43
CA GLN A 98 -1.61 -9.57 -10.68
C GLN A 98 -2.28 -9.25 -9.34
N VAL A 99 -3.09 -10.19 -8.85
CA VAL A 99 -3.87 -10.03 -7.61
C VAL A 99 -3.28 -10.95 -6.54
N LEU A 100 -2.74 -10.38 -5.46
CA LEU A 100 -2.24 -11.16 -4.33
C LEU A 100 -3.40 -11.59 -3.43
N LEU A 101 -4.06 -12.70 -3.79
CA LEU A 101 -5.14 -13.27 -3.01
C LEU A 101 -4.62 -13.92 -1.73
N ALA A 102 -5.37 -13.77 -0.65
CA ALA A 102 -5.17 -14.48 0.61
C ALA A 102 -6.51 -15.02 1.14
N ASN A 103 -6.49 -16.26 1.59
CA ASN A 103 -7.64 -16.89 2.23
C ASN A 103 -7.55 -16.71 3.76
N LEU A 104 -8.39 -15.85 4.32
CA LEU A 104 -8.54 -15.64 5.76
C LEU A 104 -9.76 -16.39 6.32
N GLY A 105 -10.46 -17.16 5.49
CA GLY A 105 -11.55 -18.03 5.87
C GLY A 105 -11.07 -19.33 6.52
N ARG A 106 -12.03 -20.21 6.83
CA ARG A 106 -11.78 -21.52 7.45
C ARG A 106 -11.81 -22.68 6.47
N GLU A 107 -12.37 -22.46 5.29
CA GLU A 107 -12.51 -23.46 4.23
C GLU A 107 -11.58 -23.15 3.06
N PRO A 108 -11.13 -24.16 2.30
CA PRO A 108 -10.40 -23.95 1.06
C PRO A 108 -11.22 -23.18 0.02
N VAL A 109 -10.60 -22.23 -0.67
CA VAL A 109 -11.23 -21.45 -1.74
C VAL A 109 -10.64 -21.84 -3.09
N ARG A 110 -11.51 -22.26 -4.00
CA ARG A 110 -11.16 -22.62 -5.37
C ARG A 110 -11.25 -21.37 -6.27
N VAL A 111 -10.24 -21.17 -7.10
CA VAL A 111 -10.20 -20.09 -8.09
C VAL A 111 -9.94 -20.68 -9.46
N GLN A 112 -10.85 -20.40 -10.39
CA GLN A 112 -10.82 -20.88 -11.76
C GLN A 112 -10.62 -19.73 -12.75
N ARG A 113 -10.22 -20.11 -13.97
CA ARG A 113 -10.10 -19.18 -15.08
C ARG A 113 -11.43 -18.43 -15.30
N GLY A 114 -11.37 -17.11 -15.33
CA GLY A 114 -12.52 -16.24 -15.58
C GLY A 114 -13.25 -15.78 -14.32
N ASP A 115 -12.95 -16.35 -13.15
CA ASP A 115 -13.54 -15.90 -11.88
C ASP A 115 -13.21 -14.44 -11.61
N ARG A 116 -14.20 -13.69 -11.12
CA ARG A 116 -14.02 -12.28 -10.73
C ARG A 116 -13.42 -12.24 -9.33
N ILE A 117 -12.14 -11.99 -9.21
CA ILE A 117 -11.37 -12.18 -7.96
C ILE A 117 -11.09 -10.89 -7.20
N ALA A 118 -11.05 -9.75 -7.89
CA ALA A 118 -10.80 -8.43 -7.31
C ALA A 118 -11.54 -7.36 -8.13
N GLN A 119 -11.43 -6.11 -7.71
CA GLN A 119 -11.91 -4.97 -8.50
C GLN A 119 -10.82 -3.90 -8.60
N LEU A 120 -10.72 -3.28 -9.77
CA LEU A 120 -9.80 -2.17 -10.06
C LEU A 120 -10.55 -0.84 -9.98
N VAL A 121 -10.08 0.08 -9.15
CA VAL A 121 -10.54 1.47 -9.11
C VAL A 121 -9.44 2.36 -9.69
N ILE A 122 -9.77 3.26 -10.61
CA ILE A 122 -8.84 4.30 -11.07
C ILE A 122 -9.08 5.54 -10.22
N ALA A 123 -8.05 6.00 -9.50
CA ALA A 123 -8.16 7.08 -8.53
C ALA A 123 -7.13 8.18 -8.82
N PRO A 124 -7.48 9.46 -8.67
CA PRO A 124 -6.51 10.54 -8.73
C PRO A 124 -5.53 10.45 -7.55
N VAL A 125 -4.26 10.76 -7.79
CA VAL A 125 -3.21 10.77 -6.76
C VAL A 125 -2.53 12.14 -6.69
N ALA A 126 -2.20 12.57 -5.48
CA ALA A 126 -1.42 13.79 -5.25
C ALA A 126 0.07 13.45 -5.11
N ARG A 127 0.93 14.20 -5.80
CA ARG A 127 2.39 14.13 -5.61
C ARG A 127 2.82 15.19 -4.60
N ALA A 128 3.15 14.77 -3.38
CA ALA A 128 3.60 15.68 -2.33
C ALA A 128 5.10 16.02 -2.46
N THR A 129 5.48 17.17 -1.91
CA THR A 129 6.87 17.57 -1.65
C THR A 129 7.07 17.77 -0.16
N TRP A 130 8.20 17.30 0.38
CA TRP A 130 8.51 17.46 1.81
C TRP A 130 8.92 18.90 2.14
N ARG A 131 8.44 19.40 3.28
CA ARG A 131 8.89 20.65 3.90
C ARG A 131 9.13 20.39 5.38
N GLU A 132 10.39 20.26 5.76
CA GLU A 132 10.80 20.03 7.15
C GLU A 132 10.59 21.29 8.00
N VAL A 133 10.05 21.13 9.21
CA VAL A 133 9.76 22.22 10.16
C VAL A 133 10.07 21.78 11.58
N ALA A 134 10.41 22.72 12.47
CA ALA A 134 10.71 22.41 13.87
C ALA A 134 9.47 22.00 14.68
N THR A 135 8.28 22.51 14.33
CA THR A 135 7.02 22.22 15.02
C THR A 135 5.85 22.18 14.04
N LEU A 136 4.89 21.28 14.30
CA LEU A 136 3.65 21.16 13.52
C LEU A 136 2.56 22.12 14.05
N PRO A 137 1.63 22.58 13.20
CA PRO A 137 0.45 23.31 13.67
C PRO A 137 -0.42 22.47 14.61
N ALA A 138 -1.04 23.11 15.61
CA ALA A 138 -1.98 22.44 16.49
C ALA A 138 -3.23 21.98 15.73
N SER A 139 -3.81 20.85 16.12
CA SER A 139 -5.09 20.36 15.61
C SER A 139 -5.97 19.84 16.75
N ALA A 140 -7.29 19.80 16.55
CA ALA A 140 -8.23 19.27 17.55
C ALA A 140 -7.96 17.80 17.93
N ARG A 141 -7.39 17.01 17.01
CA ARG A 141 -7.00 15.61 17.26
C ARG A 141 -5.66 15.48 17.98
N GLY A 142 -4.73 16.43 17.77
CA GLY A 142 -3.38 16.39 18.33
C GLY A 142 -2.66 15.08 17.99
N GLU A 143 -2.07 14.45 19.01
CA GLU A 143 -1.33 13.18 18.91
C GLU A 143 -2.22 11.93 19.06
N GLY A 144 -3.55 12.08 19.15
CA GLY A 144 -4.47 10.96 19.37
C GLY A 144 -4.60 10.01 18.16
N GLY A 145 -4.18 8.76 18.30
CA GLY A 145 -4.28 7.68 17.31
C GLY A 145 -4.97 6.41 17.84
N PHE A 146 -5.09 5.37 17.00
CA PHE A 146 -5.48 4.00 17.42
C PHE A 146 -6.77 3.89 18.26
N GLY A 147 -7.88 4.45 17.78
CA GLY A 147 -9.17 4.35 18.48
C GLY A 147 -9.37 5.37 19.60
N SER A 148 -8.58 6.45 19.64
CA SER A 148 -8.69 7.55 20.61
C SER A 148 -10.05 8.25 20.70
N THR A 149 -11.00 7.96 19.80
CA THR A 149 -12.39 8.45 19.82
C THR A 149 -13.40 7.42 20.33
N GLY A 150 -12.97 6.18 20.62
CA GLY A 150 -13.82 5.08 21.06
C GLY A 150 -14.10 5.13 22.56
N LYS A 151 -15.26 5.66 22.94
CA LYS A 151 -15.81 5.51 24.30
C LYS A 151 -16.43 4.12 24.47
N GLY A 152 -15.72 3.26 25.19
CA GLY A 152 -16.27 2.22 26.06
C GLY A 152 -15.48 2.30 27.35
N GLY A 153 -16.08 2.82 28.41
CA GLY A 153 -15.34 3.23 29.61
C GLY A 153 -14.69 2.08 30.37
N SER A 154 -13.41 2.27 30.70
CA SER A 154 -12.91 2.10 32.06
C SER A 154 -11.69 3.01 32.20
N GLY A 155 -11.78 3.95 33.13
CA GLY A 155 -10.65 4.79 33.49
C GLY A 155 -9.59 3.96 34.20
N GLN A 156 -8.32 4.30 33.96
CA GLN A 156 -7.40 4.74 35.01
C GLN A 156 -6.08 5.26 34.41
N SER A 157 -5.82 6.53 34.71
CA SER A 157 -4.52 7.12 35.06
C SER A 157 -3.24 6.50 34.50
N GLY A 158 -2.63 7.17 33.51
CA GLY A 158 -1.19 7.17 33.29
C GLY A 158 -0.61 8.48 33.80
N GLU A 159 0.12 8.43 34.90
CA GLU A 159 0.84 9.55 35.49
C GLU A 159 1.72 10.28 34.47
N ARG A 160 1.64 11.61 34.46
CA ARG A 160 2.65 12.46 33.85
C ARG A 160 3.93 12.27 34.64
N LEU A 161 4.91 11.57 34.07
CA LEU A 161 6.30 11.64 34.55
C LEU A 161 6.76 13.09 34.40
N ARG A 162 6.72 13.82 35.52
CA ARG A 162 7.34 15.14 35.65
C ARG A 162 8.84 14.91 35.61
N HIS A 163 9.49 15.34 34.53
CA HIS A 163 10.93 15.48 34.51
C HIS A 163 11.27 16.79 35.22
N GLU A 164 11.44 16.73 36.53
CA GLU A 164 12.05 17.82 37.30
C GLU A 164 13.55 17.91 36.96
N PRO A 165 14.11 19.10 36.70
CA PRO A 165 15.53 19.27 36.47
C PRO A 165 16.24 19.36 37.82
N ARG A 166 17.10 18.37 38.14
CA ARG A 166 18.03 18.52 39.27
C ARG A 166 19.17 19.46 38.89
N GLY A 167 19.09 20.69 39.37
CA GLY A 167 20.23 21.59 39.45
C GLY A 167 21.23 21.10 40.50
N GLY A 168 22.52 21.12 40.14
CA GLY A 168 23.65 20.91 41.03
C GLY A 168 24.83 21.72 40.50
N LEU A 169 25.09 22.85 41.14
CA LEU A 169 26.14 23.82 40.84
C LEU A 169 27.54 23.25 41.10
N GLY A 170 28.49 23.60 40.24
CA GLY A 170 29.93 23.46 40.45
C GLY A 170 30.69 24.15 39.31
N GLY A 171 31.17 25.37 39.57
CA GLY A 171 31.88 26.23 38.61
C GLY A 171 33.37 25.87 38.40
N PRO A 172 34.22 26.82 37.95
CA PRO A 172 34.68 26.81 36.56
C PRO A 172 36.21 26.76 36.35
N SER A 173 36.59 26.52 35.09
CA SER A 173 37.66 27.19 34.31
C SER A 173 38.95 26.42 33.96
N GLU A 174 39.21 26.45 32.65
CA GLU A 174 40.51 26.53 31.96
C GLU A 174 41.48 25.32 31.93
N LYS A 175 41.70 24.76 30.73
CA LYS A 175 42.82 25.17 29.86
C LYS A 175 42.80 24.52 28.46
N ARG A 176 43.06 25.40 27.49
CA ARG A 176 43.49 25.26 26.08
C ARG A 176 44.34 24.03 25.74
N SER A 177 44.18 23.50 24.51
CA SER A 177 45.27 23.19 23.54
C SER A 177 44.69 22.49 22.29
N ARG A 178 44.45 23.20 21.17
CA ARG A 178 45.27 23.24 19.93
C ARG A 178 45.87 21.90 19.43
N ARG A 179 45.39 21.45 18.25
CA ARG A 179 46.10 20.97 17.03
C ARG A 179 45.04 20.29 16.14
N SER A 180 44.60 20.77 14.97
CA SER A 180 45.24 21.21 13.71
C SER A 180 45.85 20.08 12.85
N ARG A 181 45.34 20.02 11.61
CA ARG A 181 45.88 19.45 10.34
C ARG A 181 45.39 18.03 9.99
N ARG A 182 44.51 17.87 8.97
CA ARG A 182 44.76 17.78 7.51
C ARG A 182 45.64 16.57 7.14
N ALA A 183 45.07 15.56 6.48
CA ALA A 183 45.16 15.29 5.03
C ALA A 183 46.56 14.74 4.66
N SER A 184 46.76 13.57 4.05
CA SER A 184 46.27 13.13 2.74
C SER A 184 47.18 11.98 2.23
N HIS A 185 46.78 11.36 1.12
CA HIS A 185 47.58 10.59 0.14
C HIS A 185 47.78 9.07 0.32
N GLY A 186 47.31 8.35 -0.70
CA GLY A 186 47.62 6.95 -1.03
C GLY A 186 46.73 6.47 -2.17
N ALA A 187 47.12 6.76 -3.42
CA ALA A 187 46.43 6.41 -4.66
C ALA A 187 46.41 4.89 -4.95
N PRO A 188 45.51 4.40 -5.83
CA PRO A 188 45.48 3.00 -6.30
C PRO A 188 46.18 2.83 -7.66
N ARG A 189 46.61 1.59 -7.97
CA ARG A 189 47.01 0.94 -9.27
C ARG A 189 48.20 -0.01 -9.02
N ASP A 190 48.33 -1.23 -9.54
CA ASP A 190 47.89 -1.88 -10.78
C ASP A 190 47.80 -3.43 -10.63
N LEU A 191 47.21 -4.06 -11.67
CA LEU A 191 47.07 -5.48 -12.06
C LEU A 191 45.70 -6.13 -11.85
#